data_AF-A0A7S2PKK6-F1
#
_entry.id   AF-A0A7S2PKK6-F1
#
_cell.length_a   1.000
_cell.length_b   1.000
_cell.length_c   1.000
_cell.angle_alpha   90.00
_cell.angle_beta   90.00
_cell.angle_gamma   90.00
#
_symmetry.space_group_name_H-M   'P 1'
#
loop_
_entity.id
_entity.type
_entity.pdbx_description
1 polymer ?
#
loop_
_entity_poly.entity_id
_entity_poly.type
_entity_poly.pdbx_seq_one_letter_code
_entity_poly.pdbx_strand_id
1 'polypeptide(L)'
;LHDKFFADATKAKKYVDLVHFEPFADTADAVTAAAACIDGKVSKSLKSFLKKQLKKSGNGDSLAIADKNLVAGIKDAIPNLPCTMACDSKTNELFRGIRCHLDELMAGGSAGDDG
;
A
#
# COMPACT_ATOMS: atom_id res chain seq x y z
N LEU A 1 2.01 9.99 -16.57
CA LEU A 1 1.83 9.96 -15.09
C LEU A 1 3.05 10.60 -14.40
N HIS A 2 4.24 10.15 -14.76
CA HIS A 2 5.52 10.60 -14.20
C HIS A 2 5.70 12.14 -14.20
N ASP A 3 5.74 12.81 -15.36
CA ASP A 3 6.05 14.26 -15.42
C ASP A 3 5.10 15.16 -14.61
N LYS A 4 3.86 14.70 -14.46
CA LYS A 4 2.79 15.43 -13.77
C LYS A 4 2.84 15.25 -12.25
N PHE A 5 3.11 14.04 -11.77
CA PHE A 5 2.94 13.69 -10.36
C PHE A 5 4.23 13.27 -9.65
N PHE A 6 5.23 12.78 -10.38
CA PHE A 6 6.42 12.13 -9.83
C PHE A 6 7.73 12.60 -10.49
N ALA A 7 7.75 13.79 -11.10
CA ALA A 7 8.98 14.34 -11.71
C ALA A 7 10.07 14.64 -10.66
N ASP A 8 9.65 14.94 -9.43
CA ASP A 8 10.50 15.25 -8.28
C ASP A 8 9.74 14.94 -6.98
N ALA A 9 10.47 14.82 -5.86
CA ALA A 9 9.90 14.46 -4.56
C ALA A 9 8.89 15.50 -4.04
N THR A 10 9.07 16.79 -4.36
CA THR A 10 8.16 17.86 -3.94
C THR A 10 6.79 17.68 -4.61
N LYS A 11 6.77 17.38 -5.90
CA LYS A 11 5.52 17.04 -6.61
C LYS A 11 4.90 15.77 -6.07
N ALA A 12 5.70 14.72 -5.82
CA ALA A 12 5.17 13.46 -5.26
C ALA A 12 4.42 13.73 -3.95
N LYS A 13 5.04 14.44 -3.00
CA LYS A 13 4.46 14.81 -1.70
C LYS A 13 3.19 15.67 -1.80
N LYS A 14 2.99 16.39 -2.90
CA LYS A 14 1.77 17.17 -3.13
C LYS A 14 0.57 16.29 -3.51
N TYR A 15 0.82 15.13 -4.12
CA TYR A 15 -0.23 14.28 -4.68
C TYR A 15 -0.40 12.95 -3.94
N VAL A 16 0.60 12.50 -3.19
CA VAL A 16 0.53 11.32 -2.34
C VAL A 16 0.96 11.68 -0.92
N ASP A 17 0.28 11.08 0.05
CA ASP A 17 0.56 11.27 1.47
C ASP A 17 0.64 9.90 2.17
N LEU A 18 1.58 9.76 3.10
CA LEU A 18 1.74 8.53 3.87
C LEU A 18 0.80 8.58 5.08
N VAL A 19 -0.37 7.96 4.94
CA VAL A 19 -1.40 7.99 5.99
C VAL A 19 -1.07 7.02 7.13
N HIS A 20 -0.52 5.85 6.82
CA HIS A 20 -0.19 4.84 7.81
C HIS A 20 0.91 3.90 7.30
N PHE A 21 1.82 3.56 8.18
CA PHE A 21 2.86 2.56 7.98
C PHE A 21 2.75 1.52 9.09
N GLU A 22 2.81 0.23 8.74
CA GLU A 22 2.76 -0.89 9.69
C GLU A 22 4.04 -1.71 9.50
N PRO A 23 5.06 -1.53 10.37
CA PRO A 23 6.26 -2.34 10.31
C PRO A 23 5.96 -3.79 10.68
N PHE A 24 6.78 -4.73 10.19
CA PHE A 24 6.72 -6.11 10.64
C PHE A 24 7.15 -6.21 12.10
N ALA A 25 6.55 -7.15 12.83
CA ALA A 25 6.86 -7.33 14.25
C ALA A 25 8.32 -7.80 14.45
N ASP A 26 8.79 -8.70 13.58
CA ASP A 26 10.13 -9.26 13.59
C ASP A 26 10.48 -9.86 12.21
N THR A 27 11.67 -10.45 12.10
CA THR A 27 12.14 -11.09 10.87
C THR A 27 11.28 -12.28 10.44
N ALA A 28 10.71 -13.05 11.38
CA ALA A 28 9.88 -14.20 11.06
C ALA A 28 8.51 -13.77 10.49
N ASP A 29 7.92 -12.70 11.03
CA ASP A 29 6.73 -12.06 10.47
C ASP A 29 7.00 -11.51 9.06
N ALA A 30 8.15 -10.84 8.87
CA ALA A 30 8.56 -10.30 7.57
C ALA A 30 8.69 -11.40 6.50
N VAL A 31 9.37 -12.51 6.82
CA VAL A 31 9.52 -13.65 5.90
C VAL A 31 8.17 -14.29 5.58
N THR A 32 7.33 -14.48 6.59
CA THR A 32 5.99 -15.07 6.41
C THR A 32 5.11 -14.19 5.53
N ALA A 33 5.11 -12.87 5.77
CA ALA A 33 4.36 -11.91 4.97
C ALA A 33 4.87 -11.84 3.52
N ALA A 34 6.19 -11.86 3.31
CA ALA A 34 6.78 -11.89 1.98
C ALA A 34 6.37 -13.15 1.20
N ALA A 35 6.47 -14.33 1.81
CA ALA A 35 6.06 -15.59 1.20
C ALA A 35 4.55 -15.59 0.86
N ALA A 36 3.70 -15.11 1.78
CA ALA A 36 2.27 -14.99 1.53
C ALA A 36 1.98 -14.08 0.33
N CYS A 37 2.65 -12.93 0.24
CA CYS A 37 2.50 -12.00 -0.89
C CYS A 37 2.89 -12.63 -2.23
N ILE A 38 3.99 -13.39 -2.27
CA ILE A 38 4.45 -14.12 -3.48
C ILE A 38 3.40 -15.14 -3.92
N ASP A 39 2.80 -15.85 -2.96
CA ASP A 39 1.71 -16.81 -3.19
C ASP A 39 0.36 -16.15 -3.53
N GLY A 40 0.27 -14.81 -3.52
CA GLY A 40 -0.99 -14.07 -3.70
C GLY A 40 -1.95 -14.19 -2.51
N LYS A 41 -1.46 -14.60 -1.34
CA LYS A 41 -2.23 -14.73 -0.09
C LYS A 41 -2.08 -13.47 0.76
N VAL A 42 -3.06 -13.25 1.63
CA VAL A 42 -3.05 -12.13 2.59
C VAL A 42 -2.65 -12.66 3.96
N SER A 43 -1.55 -12.14 4.52
CA SER A 43 -1.12 -12.47 5.87
C SER A 43 -2.12 -11.97 6.93
N LYS A 44 -2.05 -12.52 8.14
CA LYS A 44 -2.93 -12.09 9.25
C LYS A 44 -2.71 -10.61 9.61
N SER A 45 -1.45 -10.16 9.59
CA SER A 45 -1.07 -8.76 9.80
C SER A 45 -1.69 -7.84 8.73
N LEU A 46 -1.51 -8.16 7.44
CA LEU A 46 -2.07 -7.39 6.33
C LEU A 46 -3.60 -7.35 6.37
N LYS A 47 -4.26 -8.47 6.67
CA LYS A 47 -5.73 -8.54 6.81
C LYS A 47 -6.24 -7.62 7.93
N SER A 48 -5.55 -7.61 9.07
CA SER A 48 -5.90 -6.74 10.21
C SER A 48 -5.70 -5.26 9.84
N PHE A 49 -4.57 -4.93 9.21
CA PHE A 49 -4.24 -3.60 8.73
C PHE A 49 -5.31 -3.06 7.77
N LEU A 50 -5.60 -3.78 6.68
CA LEU A 50 -6.60 -3.36 5.68
C LEU A 50 -7.98 -3.15 6.33
N LYS A 51 -8.40 -4.07 7.21
CA LYS A 51 -9.67 -3.93 7.94
C LYS A 51 -9.70 -2.73 8.86
N LYS A 52 -8.57 -2.30 9.44
CA LYS A 52 -8.50 -1.13 10.33
C LYS A 52 -8.53 0.16 9.51
N GLN A 53 -7.75 0.23 8.45
CA GLN A 53 -7.58 1.44 7.65
C GLN A 53 -8.77 1.73 6.75
N LEU A 54 -9.43 0.70 6.23
CA LEU A 54 -10.52 0.86 5.27
C LEU A 54 -11.90 0.89 5.92
N LYS A 55 -12.02 0.89 7.27
CA LYS A 55 -13.34 0.95 7.96
C LYS A 55 -14.18 2.16 7.57
N LYS A 56 -13.50 3.27 7.27
CA LYS A 56 -14.14 4.55 6.92
C LYS A 56 -14.18 4.79 5.42
N SER A 57 -13.62 3.89 4.61
CA SER A 57 -13.73 3.99 3.15
C SER A 57 -15.18 3.76 2.73
N GLY A 58 -15.60 4.45 1.68
CA GLY A 58 -16.98 4.41 1.19
C GLY A 58 -17.08 4.17 -0.30
N ASN A 59 -18.33 4.17 -0.78
CA ASN A 59 -18.64 4.09 -2.20
C ASN A 59 -18.02 5.29 -2.94
N GLY A 60 -17.02 5.01 -3.78
CA GLY A 60 -16.24 6.02 -4.51
C GLY A 60 -14.74 5.88 -4.28
N ASP A 61 -14.33 5.27 -3.17
CA ASP A 61 -12.93 5.01 -2.89
C ASP A 61 -12.41 3.81 -3.69
N SER A 62 -11.11 3.82 -3.96
CA SER A 62 -10.42 2.73 -4.64
C SER A 62 -9.11 2.37 -3.96
N LEU A 63 -8.92 1.09 -3.70
CA LEU A 63 -7.68 0.50 -3.24
C LEU A 63 -6.84 0.07 -4.45
N ALA A 64 -5.76 0.81 -4.72
CA ALA A 64 -4.77 0.40 -5.71
C ALA A 64 -3.95 -0.78 -5.17
N ILE A 65 -3.76 -1.83 -6.00
CA ILE A 65 -3.00 -3.04 -5.68
C ILE A 65 -2.01 -3.31 -6.80
N ALA A 66 -0.77 -3.66 -6.45
CA ALA A 66 0.32 -3.81 -7.42
C ALA A 66 0.32 -5.18 -8.14
N ASP A 67 -0.30 -6.20 -7.54
CA ASP A 67 -0.31 -7.56 -8.08
C ASP A 67 -1.73 -8.12 -8.17
N LYS A 68 -2.06 -8.66 -9.35
CA LYS A 68 -3.37 -9.25 -9.67
C LYS A 68 -3.72 -10.50 -8.84
N ASN A 69 -2.73 -11.27 -8.40
CA ASN A 69 -2.97 -12.44 -7.56
C ASN A 69 -3.37 -11.99 -6.14
N LEU A 70 -2.76 -10.90 -5.66
CA LEU A 70 -3.11 -10.33 -4.36
C LEU A 70 -4.53 -9.73 -4.37
N VAL A 71 -5.03 -9.26 -5.52
CA VAL A 71 -6.46 -8.89 -5.70
C VAL A 71 -7.36 -10.09 -5.36
N ALA A 72 -7.06 -11.28 -5.88
CA ALA A 72 -7.85 -12.47 -5.56
C ALA A 72 -7.76 -12.83 -4.06
N GLY A 73 -6.55 -12.80 -3.50
CA GLY A 73 -6.33 -13.07 -2.07
C GLY A 73 -7.04 -12.09 -1.14
N ILE A 74 -7.09 -10.79 -1.48
CA ILE A 74 -7.82 -9.78 -0.70
C ILE A 74 -9.32 -10.01 -0.75
N LYS A 75 -9.88 -10.34 -1.93
CA LYS A 75 -11.31 -10.65 -2.06
C LYS A 75 -11.72 -11.85 -1.21
N ASP A 76 -10.91 -12.90 -1.19
CA ASP A 76 -11.16 -14.09 -0.35
C ASP A 76 -11.03 -13.76 1.14
N ALA A 77 -9.97 -13.05 1.52
CA ALA A 77 -9.70 -12.72 2.92
C ALA A 77 -10.66 -11.67 3.51
N ILE A 78 -11.19 -10.77 2.68
CA ILE A 78 -12.04 -9.63 3.03
C ILE A 78 -13.19 -9.50 2.02
N PRO A 79 -14.22 -10.37 2.10
CA PRO A 79 -15.29 -10.41 1.09
C PRO A 79 -16.15 -9.14 1.03
N ASN A 80 -16.24 -8.40 2.13
CA ASN A 80 -17.03 -7.17 2.25
C ASN A 80 -16.12 -5.93 2.33
N LEU A 81 -15.22 -5.77 1.36
CA LEU A 81 -14.39 -4.58 1.27
C LEU A 81 -15.28 -3.38 0.87
N PRO A 82 -15.23 -2.25 1.60
CA PRO A 82 -16.13 -1.13 1.36
C PRO A 82 -15.74 -0.25 0.15
N CYS A 83 -14.62 -0.55 -0.51
CA CYS A 83 -14.10 0.20 -1.64
C CYS A 83 -13.80 -0.72 -2.85
N THR A 84 -13.66 -0.11 -4.02
CA THR A 84 -13.28 -0.83 -5.23
C THR A 84 -11.79 -1.17 -5.22
N MET A 85 -11.37 -2.18 -5.99
CA MET A 85 -9.97 -2.54 -6.12
C MET A 85 -9.49 -2.24 -7.55
N ALA A 86 -8.37 -1.54 -7.67
CA ALA A 86 -7.77 -1.18 -8.94
C ALA A 86 -6.39 -1.85 -9.09
N CYS A 87 -6.19 -2.54 -10.20
CA CYS A 87 -4.93 -3.19 -10.55
C CYS A 87 -4.78 -3.16 -12.07
N ASP A 88 -4.20 -2.08 -12.59
CA ASP A 88 -4.02 -1.82 -14.02
C ASP A 88 -2.68 -1.11 -14.31
N SER A 89 -2.44 -0.78 -15.57
CA SER A 89 -1.21 -0.08 -15.98
C SER A 89 -1.03 1.28 -15.30
N LYS A 90 -2.11 2.00 -14.97
CA LYS A 90 -2.05 3.30 -14.28
C LYS A 90 -1.67 3.12 -12.81
N THR A 91 -2.21 2.11 -12.13
CA THR A 91 -1.81 1.79 -10.75
C THR A 91 -0.35 1.35 -10.69
N ASN A 92 0.12 0.57 -11.67
CA ASN A 92 1.53 0.18 -11.73
C ASN A 92 2.49 1.37 -11.90
N GLU A 93 2.13 2.34 -12.73
CA GLU A 93 2.89 3.59 -12.87
C GLU A 93 2.83 4.45 -11.59
N LEU A 94 1.72 4.40 -10.84
CA LEU A 94 1.60 5.03 -9.52
C LEU A 94 2.58 4.40 -8.53
N PHE A 95 2.61 3.07 -8.43
CA PHE A 95 3.58 2.35 -7.58
C PHE A 95 5.03 2.56 -8.03
N ARG A 96 5.28 2.75 -9.33
CA ARG A 96 6.62 3.11 -9.83
C ARG A 96 7.03 4.49 -9.34
N GLY A 97 6.13 5.48 -9.44
CA GLY A 97 6.36 6.83 -8.93
C GLY A 97 6.62 6.87 -7.43
N ILE A 98 5.82 6.16 -6.63
CA ILE A 98 6.01 6.04 -5.18
C ILE A 98 7.39 5.45 -4.86
N ARG A 99 7.78 4.36 -5.54
CA ARG A 99 9.09 3.73 -5.33
C ARG A 99 10.27 4.63 -5.70
N CYS A 100 10.11 5.52 -6.68
CA CYS A 100 11.16 6.47 -7.06
C CYS A 100 11.45 7.53 -5.99
N HIS A 101 10.48 7.83 -5.13
CA HIS A 101 10.56 8.88 -4.10
C HIS A 101 10.27 8.32 -2.71
N LEU A 102 10.47 7.00 -2.51
CA LEU A 102 10.02 6.30 -1.31
C LEU A 102 10.71 6.84 -0.07
N ASP A 103 12.02 7.06 -0.14
CA ASP A 103 12.82 7.56 0.99
C ASP A 103 12.33 8.94 1.42
N GLU A 104 12.06 9.85 0.47
CA GLU A 104 11.55 11.18 0.80
C GLU A 104 10.11 11.16 1.33
N LEU A 105 9.26 10.25 0.82
CA LEU A 105 7.88 10.06 1.29
C LEU A 105 7.86 9.49 2.71
N MET A 106 8.76 8.56 3.03
CA MET A 106 8.90 7.95 4.35
C MET A 106 9.52 8.93 5.36
N ALA A 107 10.51 9.73 4.94
CA ALA A 107 11.16 10.72 5.80
C ALA A 107 10.22 11.82 6.30
N GLY A 108 9.11 12.08 5.59
CA GLY A 108 8.05 12.98 6.06
C GLY A 108 7.12 12.37 7.11
N GLY A 109 7.07 11.04 7.23
CA GLY A 109 6.22 10.30 8.17
C GLY A 109 6.92 9.86 9.45
N SER A 110 8.25 9.77 9.45
CA SER A 110 9.07 9.50 10.64
C SER A 110 9.48 10.79 11.35
N ALA A 111 8.53 11.47 11.97
CA ALA A 111 8.83 12.32 13.11
C ALA A 111 8.77 11.45 14.38
N GLY A 112 9.87 10.74 14.67
CA GLY A 112 10.07 10.01 15.92
C GLY A 112 10.55 8.57 15.70
N ASP A 113 11.87 8.37 15.74
CA ASP A 113 12.56 7.46 16.66
C ASP A 113 13.98 7.20 16.13
N ASP A 114 14.94 7.99 16.62
CA ASP A 114 16.38 7.70 16.52
C ASP A 114 16.98 8.19 17.84
N GLY A 115 17.13 7.25 18.78
CA GLY A 115 17.67 7.44 20.13
C GLY A 115 17.93 6.11 20.82
#